data_AF-A0A660YKY0-F1
#
_entry.id   AF-A0A660YKY0-F1
#
_cell.length_a   1.000
_cell.length_b   1.000
_cell.length_c   1.000
_cell.angle_alpha   90.00
_cell.angle_beta   90.00
_cell.angle_gamma   90.00
#
_symmetry.space_group_name_H-M   'P 1'
#
loop_
_entity.id
_entity.type
_entity.pdbx_description
1 polymer ?
#
loop_
_entity_poly.entity_id
_entity_poly.type
_entity_poly.pdbx_seq_one_letter_code
_entity_poly.pdbx_strand_id
1 'polypeptide(L)'
;MITNEKDSLVNTYVTRAMPIPTLPSIVSRILELSSKPDVKVEEVADAILTDKVLTARMIRLVNSAFWGIRRRITSIREAIVYLGLHQIRSIVLTTSLFNTFPGKNPFFDIKRI
;
A
#
# COMPACT_ATOMS: atom_id res chain seq x y z
N MET A 1 -29.08 -27.18 -15.25
CA MET A 1 -27.83 -26.40 -15.04
C MET A 1 -28.09 -25.00 -15.57
N ILE A 2 -28.48 -24.08 -14.71
CA ILE A 2 -28.88 -22.71 -15.08
C ILE A 2 -27.67 -21.82 -14.81
N THR A 3 -26.93 -21.47 -15.85
CA THR A 3 -25.90 -20.42 -15.76
C THR A 3 -26.65 -19.09 -15.74
N ASN A 4 -26.58 -18.36 -14.62
CA ASN A 4 -27.39 -17.18 -14.37
C ASN A 4 -27.07 -16.07 -15.39
N GLU A 5 -28.09 -15.63 -16.11
CA GLU A 5 -28.04 -14.56 -17.12
C GLU A 5 -27.44 -13.24 -16.58
N LYS A 6 -27.49 -13.03 -15.26
CA LYS A 6 -26.85 -11.91 -14.56
C LYS A 6 -25.32 -11.95 -14.60
N ASP A 7 -24.70 -13.13 -14.57
CA ASP A 7 -23.24 -13.27 -14.54
C ASP A 7 -22.60 -12.86 -15.88
N SER A 8 -23.34 -13.04 -16.98
CA SER A 8 -22.98 -12.59 -18.34
C SER A 8 -22.86 -11.07 -18.43
N LEU A 9 -23.81 -10.35 -17.83
CA LEU A 9 -23.82 -8.89 -17.82
C LEU A 9 -22.66 -8.35 -16.98
N VAL A 10 -22.42 -8.91 -15.80
CA VAL A 10 -21.29 -8.54 -14.92
C VAL A 10 -19.97 -8.69 -15.67
N ASN A 11 -19.75 -9.82 -16.35
CA ASN A 11 -18.51 -10.05 -17.08
C ASN A 11 -18.34 -9.09 -18.26
N THR A 12 -19.44 -8.72 -18.93
CA THR A 12 -19.44 -7.74 -20.03
C THR A 12 -19.04 -6.34 -19.57
N TYR A 13 -19.44 -5.91 -18.37
CA TYR A 13 -19.03 -4.62 -17.79
C TYR A 13 -17.60 -4.63 -17.26
N VAL A 14 -17.17 -5.73 -16.62
CA VAL A 14 -15.79 -5.89 -16.13
C VAL A 14 -14.78 -5.89 -17.28
N THR A 15 -15.14 -6.47 -18.43
CA THR A 15 -14.27 -6.52 -19.62
C THR A 15 -14.18 -5.17 -20.35
N ARG A 16 -15.17 -4.29 -20.17
CA ARG A 16 -15.19 -2.92 -20.75
C ARG A 16 -14.57 -1.87 -19.82
N ALA A 17 -14.50 -2.16 -18.52
CA ALA A 17 -13.76 -1.32 -17.59
C ALA A 17 -12.27 -1.39 -17.93
N MET A 18 -11.60 -0.24 -17.91
CA MET A 18 -10.15 -0.11 -17.97
C MET A 18 -9.50 -1.23 -17.14
N PRO A 19 -8.45 -1.94 -17.62
CA PRO A 19 -7.91 -3.11 -16.94
C PRO A 19 -7.61 -2.77 -15.49
N ILE A 20 -8.48 -3.23 -14.58
CA ILE A 20 -8.35 -2.96 -13.15
C ILE A 20 -7.19 -3.82 -12.71
N PRO A 21 -6.07 -3.19 -12.34
CA PRO A 21 -4.90 -3.98 -12.14
C PRO A 21 -4.95 -4.65 -10.77
N THR A 22 -4.36 -5.83 -10.68
CA THR A 22 -4.40 -6.62 -9.45
C THR A 22 -3.55 -5.98 -8.37
N LEU A 23 -4.02 -6.08 -7.12
CA LEU A 23 -3.28 -5.60 -5.96
C LEU A 23 -2.08 -6.53 -5.72
N PRO A 24 -0.84 -6.01 -5.57
CA PRO A 24 0.31 -6.83 -5.23
C PRO A 24 0.07 -7.63 -3.94
N SER A 25 0.50 -8.88 -3.93
CA SER A 25 0.30 -9.81 -2.80
C SER A 25 0.80 -9.25 -1.47
N ILE A 26 1.91 -8.51 -1.48
CA ILE A 26 2.46 -7.90 -0.26
C ILE A 26 1.54 -6.83 0.33
N VAL A 27 0.87 -6.06 -0.51
CA VAL A 27 -0.06 -5.01 -0.06
C VAL A 27 -1.30 -5.62 0.56
N SER A 28 -1.88 -6.63 -0.09
CA SER A 28 -3.00 -7.41 0.47
C SER A 28 -2.63 -7.99 1.84
N ARG A 29 -1.43 -8.57 1.96
CA ARG A 29 -0.95 -9.14 3.22
C ARG A 29 -0.84 -8.09 4.34
N ILE A 30 -0.29 -6.91 4.04
CA ILE A 30 -0.17 -5.83 5.03
C ILE A 30 -1.57 -5.35 5.48
N LEU A 31 -2.52 -5.26 4.55
CA LEU A 31 -3.90 -4.86 4.85
C LEU A 31 -4.62 -5.87 5.73
N GLU A 32 -4.43 -7.16 5.48
CA GLU A 32 -4.97 -8.23 6.31
C GLU A 32 -4.37 -8.24 7.72
N LEU A 33 -3.04 -8.10 7.82
CA LEU A 33 -2.36 -8.06 9.12
C LEU A 33 -2.84 -6.87 9.94
N SER A 34 -2.84 -5.68 9.34
CA SER A 34 -3.22 -4.44 10.02
C SER A 34 -4.72 -4.32 10.33
N SER A 35 -5.58 -5.25 9.85
CA SER A 35 -6.99 -5.29 10.23
C SER A 35 -7.27 -6.17 11.46
N LYS A 36 -6.29 -6.95 11.91
CA LYS A 36 -6.46 -7.80 13.09
C LYS A 36 -6.38 -6.93 14.36
N PRO A 37 -7.31 -7.08 15.32
CA PRO A 37 -7.33 -6.28 16.55
C PRO A 37 -6.03 -6.38 17.36
N ASP A 38 -5.44 -7.58 17.39
CA ASP A 38 -4.30 -7.90 18.25
C ASP A 38 -2.98 -8.08 17.45
N VAL A 39 -2.89 -7.46 16.27
CA VAL A 39 -1.67 -7.56 15.46
C VAL A 39 -0.49 -6.91 16.16
N LYS A 40 0.64 -7.62 16.19
CA LYS A 40 1.88 -7.04 16.67
C LYS A 40 2.47 -6.10 15.62
N VAL A 41 3.01 -4.98 16.06
CA VAL A 41 3.68 -4.00 15.18
C VAL A 41 4.78 -4.67 14.36
N GLU A 42 5.47 -5.64 14.96
CA GLU A 42 6.53 -6.43 14.37
C GLU A 42 6.05 -7.21 13.14
N GLU A 43 4.88 -7.84 13.20
CA GLU A 43 4.34 -8.63 12.08
C GLU A 43 4.09 -7.75 10.85
N VAL A 44 3.59 -6.53 11.07
CA VAL A 44 3.34 -5.56 10.00
C VAL A 44 4.66 -4.98 9.48
N ALA A 45 5.60 -4.68 10.38
CA ALA A 45 6.91 -4.18 10.01
C ALA A 45 7.68 -5.19 9.15
N ASP A 46 7.69 -6.46 9.56
CA ASP A 46 8.37 -7.54 8.84
C ASP A 46 7.77 -7.75 7.45
N ALA A 47 6.44 -7.68 7.33
CA ALA A 47 5.79 -7.71 6.02
C ALA A 47 6.29 -6.56 5.13
N ILE A 48 6.26 -5.31 5.62
CA ILE A 48 6.72 -4.16 4.83
C ILE A 48 8.21 -4.30 4.43
N LEU A 49 9.05 -4.81 5.33
CA LEU A 49 10.48 -4.99 5.12
C LEU A 49 10.82 -5.99 4.00
N THR A 50 9.91 -6.91 3.66
CA THR A 50 10.11 -7.83 2.52
C THR A 50 10.18 -7.09 1.18
N ASP A 51 9.57 -5.91 1.07
CA ASP A 51 9.63 -5.05 -0.11
C ASP A 51 10.51 -3.82 0.16
N LYS A 52 11.72 -3.84 -0.38
CA LYS A 52 12.72 -2.76 -0.24
C LYS A 52 12.22 -1.44 -0.82
N VAL A 53 11.44 -1.48 -1.90
CA VAL A 53 10.93 -0.28 -2.56
C VAL A 53 9.85 0.37 -1.68
N LEU A 54 8.91 -0.43 -1.18
CA LEU A 54 7.89 0.01 -0.25
C LEU A 54 8.50 0.56 1.04
N THR A 55 9.47 -0.17 1.61
CA THR A 55 10.20 0.24 2.82
C THR A 55 10.84 1.61 2.65
N ALA A 56 11.64 1.80 1.59
CA ALA A 56 12.33 3.06 1.34
C ALA A 56 11.34 4.22 1.14
N ARG A 57 10.24 3.97 0.42
CA ARG A 57 9.17 4.96 0.20
C ARG A 57 8.49 5.37 1.50
N MET A 58 8.16 4.39 2.34
CA MET A 58 7.52 4.65 3.63
C MET A 58 8.41 5.51 4.51
N ILE A 59 9.69 5.17 4.67
CA ILE A 59 10.63 5.96 5.48
C ILE A 59 10.77 7.38 4.92
N ARG A 60 10.86 7.57 3.60
CA ARG A 60 10.90 8.91 3.00
C ARG A 60 9.64 9.72 3.28
N LEU A 61 8.47 9.10 3.15
CA LEU A 61 7.19 9.78 3.34
C LEU A 61 6.98 10.16 4.81
N VAL A 62 7.33 9.27 5.75
CA VAL A 62 7.28 9.54 7.20
C VAL A 62 8.18 10.73 7.56
N ASN A 63 9.38 10.82 6.97
CA ASN A 63 10.32 11.92 7.20
C ASN A 63 10.02 13.17 6.37
N SER A 64 8.91 13.22 5.62
CA SER A 64 8.56 14.39 4.83
C SER A 64 8.07 15.54 5.72
N ALA A 65 8.14 16.77 5.19
CA ALA A 65 7.66 17.96 5.89
C ALA A 65 6.18 17.88 6.28
N PHE A 66 5.38 17.02 5.64
CA PHE A 66 3.97 16.80 5.94
C PHE A 66 3.72 16.40 7.40
N TRP A 67 4.60 15.58 7.99
CA TRP A 67 4.45 15.10 9.36
C TRP A 67 5.16 15.97 10.41
N GLY A 68 5.93 16.98 10.00
CA GLY A 68 6.61 17.91 10.89
C GLY A 68 7.57 17.25 11.90
N ILE A 69 8.09 16.05 11.61
CA ILE A 69 8.92 15.29 12.56
C ILE A 69 10.29 15.98 12.67
N ARG A 70 10.62 16.44 13.88
CA ARG A 70 11.91 17.12 14.17
C ARG A 70 13.12 16.18 14.15
N ARG A 71 12.88 14.88 14.38
CA ARG A 71 13.90 13.82 14.39
C ARG A 71 13.71 12.89 13.20
N ARG A 72 14.80 12.30 12.71
CA ARG A 72 14.75 11.39 11.57
C ARG A 72 14.32 9.99 12.02
N ILE A 73 13.26 9.47 11.42
CA ILE A 73 12.78 8.09 11.60
C ILE A 73 13.59 7.17 10.69
N THR A 74 14.16 6.09 11.24
CA THR A 74 15.05 5.18 10.49
C THR A 74 14.55 3.75 10.37
N SER A 75 13.48 3.38 11.07
CA SER A 75 12.90 2.03 11.03
C SER A 75 11.40 2.02 10.79
N ILE A 76 10.90 0.95 10.17
CA ILE A 76 9.47 0.77 9.92
C ILE A 76 8.70 0.60 11.23
N ARG A 77 9.27 -0.11 12.21
CA ARG A 77 8.68 -0.23 13.55
C ARG A 77 8.45 1.14 14.18
N GLU A 78 9.46 2.00 14.16
CA GLU A 78 9.36 3.36 14.68
C GLU A 78 8.32 4.19 13.91
N ALA A 79 8.28 4.06 12.59
CA ALA A 79 7.26 4.71 11.76
C ALA A 79 5.84 4.27 12.12
N ILE A 80 5.62 2.97 12.35
CA ILE A 80 4.32 2.44 12.76
C ILE A 80 3.94 2.94 14.16
N VAL A 81 4.88 2.97 15.11
CA VAL A 81 4.62 3.48 16.47
C VAL A 81 4.28 4.97 16.43
N TYR A 82 4.93 5.75 15.58
CA TYR A 82 4.73 7.20 15.50
C TYR A 82 3.43 7.57 14.75
N LEU A 83 3.11 6.89 13.65
CA LEU A 83 1.95 7.22 12.81
C LEU A 83 0.69 6.40 13.13
N GLY A 84 0.86 5.23 13.74
CA GLY A 84 -0.19 4.23 13.93
C GLY A 84 -0.48 3.39 12.68
N LEU A 85 -1.12 2.23 12.89
CA LEU A 85 -1.42 1.25 11.83
C LEU A 85 -2.37 1.79 10.76
N HIS A 86 -3.31 2.68 11.12
CA HIS A 86 -4.24 3.26 10.15
C HIS A 86 -3.50 4.05 9.05
N GLN A 87 -2.57 4.91 9.45
CA GLN A 87 -1.80 5.72 8.49
C GLN A 87 -0.90 4.86 7.62
N ILE A 88 -0.33 3.80 8.20
CA ILE A 88 0.49 2.83 7.48
C ILE A 88 -0.33 2.15 6.37
N ARG A 89 -1.57 1.76 6.63
CA ARG A 89 -2.48 1.21 5.61
C ARG A 89 -2.70 2.19 4.46
N SER A 90 -2.99 3.45 4.78
CA SER A 90 -3.19 4.48 3.75
C SER A 90 -1.96 4.64 2.88
N ILE A 91 -0.76 4.72 3.48
CA ILE A 91 0.51 4.85 2.75
C ILE A 91 0.74 3.65 1.82
N VAL A 92 0.52 2.43 2.32
CA VAL A 92 0.74 1.20 1.54
C VAL A 92 -0.23 1.14 0.35
N LEU A 93 -1.51 1.44 0.56
CA LEU A 93 -2.51 1.49 -0.50
C LEU A 93 -2.16 2.51 -1.57
N THR A 94 -1.88 3.75 -1.15
CA THR A 94 -1.51 4.84 -2.04
C THR A 94 -0.25 4.51 -2.83
N THR A 95 0.77 3.95 -2.16
CA THR A 95 2.02 3.53 -2.81
C THR A 95 1.79 2.43 -3.84
N SER A 96 0.92 1.47 -3.53
CA SER A 96 0.54 0.42 -4.46
C SER A 96 -0.17 0.99 -5.67
N LEU A 97 -1.16 1.86 -5.45
CA LEU A 97 -1.96 2.45 -6.52
C LEU A 97 -1.07 3.17 -7.53
N PHE A 98 -0.06 3.92 -7.07
CA PHE A 98 0.88 4.59 -7.96
C PHE A 98 1.84 3.66 -8.70
N ASN A 99 2.13 2.47 -8.17
CA ASN A 99 2.87 1.46 -8.92
C ASN A 99 2.02 0.80 -10.01
N THR A 100 0.73 0.64 -9.73
CA THR A 100 -0.15 -0.13 -10.58
C THR A 100 -0.78 0.71 -11.70
N PHE A 101 -0.97 2.01 -11.48
CA PHE A 101 -1.45 2.93 -12.51
C PHE A 101 -0.26 3.65 -13.17
N PRO A 102 -0.02 3.46 -14.49
CA PRO A 102 1.06 4.12 -15.21
C PRO A 102 0.72 5.60 -15.43
N GLY A 103 0.90 6.41 -14.39
CA GLY A 103 0.86 7.88 -14.44
C GLY A 103 2.17 8.43 -13.91
N LYS A 104 2.86 9.28 -14.68
CA LYS A 104 4.06 9.99 -14.22
C LYS A 104 3.69 10.86 -13.03
N ASN A 105 4.11 10.49 -11.82
CA ASN A 105 3.88 11.29 -10.62
C ASN A 105 5.21 11.64 -9.95
N PRO A 106 5.64 12.92 -9.95
CA PRO A 106 6.96 13.33 -9.50
C PRO A 106 7.23 13.06 -8.01
N PHE A 107 6.19 12.85 -7.21
CA PHE A 107 6.30 12.50 -5.79
C PHE A 107 6.66 11.02 -5.53
N PHE A 108 6.39 10.12 -6.49
CA PHE A 108 6.56 8.67 -6.33
C PHE A 108 7.64 8.06 -7.24
N ASP A 109 8.32 8.90 -8.03
CA ASP A 109 9.40 8.48 -8.91
C ASP A 109 10.72 8.33 -8.13
N ILE A 110 11.19 7.09 -8.01
CA ILE A 110 12.42 6.74 -7.27
C ILE A 110 13.67 7.14 -8.07
N LYS A 111 13.54 7.47 -9.36
CA LYS A 111 14.65 7.86 -10.24
C LYS A 111 15.13 9.31 -10.09
N ARG A 112 14.55 10.11 -9.19
CA ARG A 112 15.16 11.38 -8.76
C ARG A 112 16.04 11.14 -7.52
N ILE A 113 17.17 10.48 -7.75
CA ILE A 113 18.36 10.51 -6.88
C ILE A 113 19.56 10.68 -7.81
#